data_AF-A0A8S2F3D9-F1
#
_entry.id   AF-A0A8S2F3D9-F1
#
_cell.length_a   1.000
_cell.length_b   1.000
_cell.length_c   1.000
_cell.angle_alpha   90.00
_cell.angle_beta   90.00
_cell.angle_gamma   90.00
#
_symmetry.space_group_name_H-M   'P 1'
#
loop_
_entity.id
_entity.type
_entity.pdbx_description
1 polymer ?
#
loop_
_entity_poly.entity_id
_entity_poly.type
_entity_poly.pdbx_seq_one_letter_code
_entity_poly.pdbx_strand_id
1 'polypeptide(L)'
;NGGLPIEIPKTDPKLMELINEQNLEWTQSIQRQLNELQTLRKHHMKEQCDLLKELLTETQKTQLKEINDRHLREKKDLELSQVRQNLEDTKKLEADKSVRSKAELERRVRESKSNNTKKFVEERKRQGYKQQRELELLTKSHDQQKLTLGNEIDKMLEHSLNYQDESPLARFPSSSV
;
A
#
# COMPACT_ATOMS: atom_id res chain seq x y z
N ASN A 1 -33.67 -28.12 72.51
CA ASN A 1 -33.03 -28.02 71.18
C ASN A 1 -32.00 -26.92 71.20
N GLY A 2 -30.78 -27.25 71.63
CA GLY A 2 -29.66 -26.33 71.69
C GLY A 2 -29.02 -26.20 70.31
N GLY A 3 -29.12 -25.00 69.72
CA GLY A 3 -28.22 -24.58 68.66
C GLY A 3 -26.99 -23.97 69.31
N LEU A 4 -25.85 -24.66 69.24
CA LEU A 4 -24.57 -24.04 69.56
C LEU A 4 -24.34 -22.88 68.57
N PRO A 5 -23.95 -21.68 69.04
CA PRO A 5 -23.47 -20.64 68.15
C PRO A 5 -22.25 -21.18 67.41
N ILE A 6 -22.29 -21.18 66.08
CA ILE A 6 -21.09 -21.43 65.28
C ILE A 6 -20.18 -20.22 65.52
N GLU A 7 -19.26 -20.34 66.46
CA GLU A 7 -18.17 -19.37 66.62
C GLU A 7 -17.29 -19.47 65.37
N ILE A 8 -17.44 -18.48 64.48
CA ILE A 8 -16.50 -18.24 63.39
C ILE A 8 -15.14 -17.99 64.06
N PRO A 9 -14.10 -18.83 63.83
CA PRO A 9 -12.81 -18.64 64.47
C PRO A 9 -12.29 -17.23 64.18
N LYS A 10 -11.85 -16.50 65.21
CA LYS A 10 -11.17 -15.22 65.04
C LYS A 10 -9.90 -15.48 64.24
N THR A 11 -9.86 -15.04 63.00
CA THR A 11 -8.67 -15.13 62.14
C THR A 11 -7.54 -14.36 62.80
N ASP A 12 -6.37 -15.00 62.93
CA ASP A 12 -5.17 -14.38 63.54
C ASP A 12 -4.82 -13.08 62.78
N PRO A 13 -4.78 -11.91 63.45
CA PRO A 13 -4.46 -10.64 62.81
C PRO A 13 -3.13 -10.64 62.04
N LYS A 14 -2.12 -11.38 62.52
CA LYS A 14 -0.82 -11.48 61.84
C LYS A 14 -0.90 -12.30 60.56
N LEU A 15 -1.73 -13.34 60.56
CA LEU A 15 -2.00 -14.14 59.37
C LEU A 15 -2.75 -13.31 58.32
N MET A 16 -3.71 -12.48 58.74
CA MET A 16 -4.44 -11.59 57.85
C MET A 16 -3.55 -10.50 57.25
N GLU A 17 -2.64 -9.93 58.04
CA GLU A 17 -1.65 -8.95 57.58
C GLU A 17 -0.73 -9.56 56.50
N LEU A 18 -0.17 -10.76 56.76
CA LEU A 18 0.66 -11.46 55.79
C LEU A 18 -0.09 -11.83 54.50
N ILE A 19 -1.35 -12.27 54.60
CA ILE A 19 -2.19 -12.57 53.42
C ILE A 19 -2.43 -11.29 52.61
N ASN A 20 -2.67 -10.15 53.27
CA ASN A 20 -2.86 -8.88 52.59
C ASN A 20 -1.58 -8.39 51.90
N GLU A 21 -0.41 -8.52 52.56
CA GLU A 21 0.89 -8.22 51.95
C GLU A 21 1.14 -9.08 50.70
N GLN A 22 0.91 -10.40 50.79
CA GLN A 22 1.08 -11.31 49.66
C GLN A 22 0.12 -11.01 48.51
N ASN A 23 -1.14 -10.69 48.80
CA ASN A 23 -2.12 -10.28 47.79
C ASN A 23 -1.73 -8.96 47.11
N LEU A 24 -1.18 -8.02 47.87
CA LEU A 24 -0.73 -6.73 47.35
C LEU A 24 0.48 -6.91 46.43
N GLU A 25 1.51 -7.64 46.87
CA GLU A 25 2.69 -7.94 46.06
C GLU A 25 2.33 -8.68 44.77
N TRP A 26 1.43 -9.66 44.86
CA TRP A 26 0.93 -10.38 43.69
C TRP A 26 0.21 -9.45 42.71
N THR A 27 -0.71 -8.62 43.21
CA THR A 27 -1.47 -7.68 42.38
C THR A 27 -0.55 -6.66 41.69
N GLN A 28 0.44 -6.12 42.41
CA GLN A 28 1.45 -5.22 41.85
C GLN A 28 2.31 -5.90 40.78
N SER A 29 2.71 -7.16 41.01
CA SER A 29 3.47 -7.95 40.05
C SER A 29 2.68 -8.18 38.75
N ILE A 30 1.41 -8.58 38.86
CA ILE A 30 0.52 -8.75 37.70
C ILE A 30 0.32 -7.43 36.95
N GLN A 31 0.12 -6.32 37.67
CA GLN A 31 -0.03 -5.01 37.03
C GLN A 31 1.22 -4.60 36.26
N ARG A 32 2.40 -4.84 36.82
CA ARG A 32 3.68 -4.58 36.15
C ARG A 32 3.83 -5.42 34.88
N GLN A 33 3.60 -6.72 34.96
CA GLN A 33 3.68 -7.61 33.81
C GLN A 33 2.69 -7.22 32.71
N LEU A 34 1.47 -6.82 33.08
CA LEU A 34 0.48 -6.35 32.12
C LEU A 34 0.95 -5.07 31.41
N ASN A 35 1.47 -4.10 32.15
CA ASN A 35 2.01 -2.86 31.59
C ASN A 35 3.18 -3.13 30.63
N GLU A 36 4.08 -4.04 30.99
CA GLU A 36 5.21 -4.46 30.15
C GLU A 36 4.71 -5.12 28.84
N LEU A 37 3.79 -6.08 28.94
CA LEU A 37 3.17 -6.74 27.78
C LEU A 37 2.44 -5.77 26.86
N GLN A 38 1.73 -4.80 27.44
CA GLN A 38 1.01 -3.78 26.69
C GLN A 38 1.96 -2.84 25.95
N THR A 39 3.04 -2.42 26.61
CA THR A 39 4.09 -1.58 26.00
C THR A 39 4.73 -2.31 24.82
N LEU A 40 5.09 -3.58 25.01
CA LEU A 40 5.64 -4.42 23.94
C LEU A 40 4.68 -4.58 22.77
N ARG A 41 3.40 -4.80 23.05
CA ARG A 41 2.37 -4.90 22.01
C ARG A 41 2.23 -3.61 21.20
N LYS A 42 2.20 -2.45 21.87
CA LYS A 42 2.14 -1.13 21.20
C LYS A 42 3.38 -0.91 20.34
N HIS A 43 4.55 -1.31 20.82
CA HIS A 43 5.80 -1.23 20.06
C HIS A 43 5.75 -2.09 18.79
N HIS A 44 5.48 -3.38 18.91
CA HIS A 44 5.37 -4.28 17.75
C HIS A 44 4.30 -3.83 16.76
N MET A 45 3.16 -3.33 17.25
CA MET A 45 2.10 -2.80 16.40
C MET A 45 2.63 -1.64 15.54
N LYS A 46 3.32 -0.68 16.15
CA LYS A 46 3.92 0.45 15.44
C LYS A 46 4.93 -0.01 14.40
N GLU A 47 5.83 -0.92 14.76
CA GLU A 47 6.84 -1.45 13.83
C GLU A 47 6.19 -2.13 12.62
N GLN A 48 5.15 -2.94 12.84
CA GLN A 48 4.39 -3.58 11.75
C GLN A 48 3.72 -2.54 10.85
N CYS A 49 3.08 -1.50 11.43
CA CYS A 49 2.47 -0.42 10.67
C CYS A 49 3.49 0.34 9.81
N ASP A 50 4.66 0.63 10.36
CA ASP A 50 5.73 1.35 9.66
C ASP A 50 6.30 0.50 8.52
N LEU A 51 6.54 -0.80 8.78
CA LEU A 51 7.00 -1.75 7.76
C LEU A 51 5.99 -1.90 6.61
N LEU A 52 4.69 -2.00 6.90
CA LEU A 52 3.66 -2.10 5.87
C LEU A 52 3.63 -0.85 4.97
N LYS A 53 3.78 0.34 5.55
CA LYS A 53 3.86 1.60 4.78
C LYS A 53 5.11 1.66 3.89
N GLU A 54 6.24 1.19 4.41
CA GLU A 54 7.49 1.12 3.66
C GLU A 54 7.38 0.16 2.47
N LEU A 55 6.92 -1.08 2.72
CA LEU A 55 6.72 -2.09 1.68
C LEU A 55 5.75 -1.62 0.59
N LEU A 56 4.65 -0.97 0.99
CA LEU A 56 3.70 -0.38 0.04
C LEU A 56 4.40 0.67 -0.84
N THR A 57 5.17 1.58 -0.23
CA THR A 57 5.86 2.65 -0.95
C THR A 57 6.89 2.12 -1.94
N GLU A 58 7.71 1.13 -1.53
CA GLU A 58 8.72 0.54 -2.41
C GLU A 58 8.08 -0.27 -3.55
N THR A 59 6.97 -0.96 -3.28
CA THR A 59 6.19 -1.66 -4.30
C THR A 59 5.64 -0.67 -5.33
N GLN A 60 5.06 0.45 -4.87
CA GLN A 60 4.51 1.49 -5.75
C GLN A 60 5.60 2.15 -6.62
N LYS A 61 6.77 2.42 -6.04
CA LYS A 61 7.94 2.92 -6.76
C LYS A 61 8.41 1.93 -7.83
N THR A 62 8.42 0.65 -7.51
CA THR A 62 8.76 -0.42 -8.47
C THR A 62 7.76 -0.44 -9.64
N GLN A 63 6.46 -0.39 -9.34
CA GLN A 63 5.41 -0.34 -10.37
C GLN A 63 5.53 0.90 -11.29
N LEU A 64 5.86 2.07 -10.73
CA LEU A 64 6.12 3.28 -11.52
C LEU A 64 7.37 3.15 -12.39
N LYS A 65 8.42 2.49 -11.92
CA LYS A 65 9.60 2.22 -12.74
C LYS A 65 9.25 1.29 -13.91
N GLU A 66 8.55 0.20 -13.64
CA GLU A 66 8.14 -0.78 -14.65
C GLU A 66 7.23 -0.17 -15.74
N ILE A 67 6.29 0.69 -15.34
CA ILE A 67 5.40 1.36 -16.29
C ILE A 67 6.19 2.29 -17.21
N ASN A 68 7.12 3.06 -16.67
CA ASN A 68 7.97 3.97 -17.44
C ASN A 68 8.91 3.21 -18.37
N ASP A 69 9.52 2.13 -17.91
CA ASP A 69 10.38 1.27 -18.72
C ASP A 69 9.58 0.64 -19.88
N ARG A 70 8.33 0.25 -19.64
CA ARG A 70 7.41 -0.23 -20.69
C ARG A 70 7.11 0.87 -21.70
N HIS A 71 6.74 2.07 -21.25
CA HIS A 71 6.46 3.22 -22.13
C HIS A 71 7.65 3.57 -23.01
N LEU A 72 8.88 3.48 -22.47
CA LEU A 72 10.10 3.69 -23.23
C LEU A 72 10.32 2.63 -24.32
N ARG A 73 10.04 1.35 -24.03
CA ARG A 73 10.09 0.27 -25.03
C ARG A 73 9.05 0.49 -26.13
N GLU A 74 7.80 0.74 -25.75
CA GLU A 74 6.71 1.00 -26.71
C GLU A 74 6.99 2.20 -27.61
N LYS A 75 7.65 3.24 -27.10
CA LYS A 75 8.07 4.40 -27.90
C LYS A 75 9.09 3.98 -28.97
N LYS A 76 10.12 3.22 -28.58
CA LYS A 76 11.14 2.71 -29.52
C LYS A 76 10.51 1.81 -30.58
N ASP A 77 9.59 0.94 -30.19
CA ASP A 77 8.89 0.06 -31.11
C ASP A 77 8.01 0.85 -32.10
N LEU A 78 7.34 1.90 -31.63
CA LEU A 78 6.59 2.79 -32.52
C LEU A 78 7.51 3.49 -33.52
N GLU A 79 8.63 4.06 -33.06
CA GLU A 79 9.61 4.72 -33.94
C GLU A 79 10.16 3.75 -35.00
N LEU A 80 10.49 2.51 -34.60
CA LEU A 80 10.96 1.48 -35.53
C LEU A 80 9.87 1.08 -36.55
N SER A 81 8.62 0.97 -36.11
CA SER A 81 7.48 0.72 -36.99
C SER A 81 7.30 1.84 -38.03
N GLN A 82 7.43 3.10 -37.61
CA GLN A 82 7.34 4.27 -38.49
C GLN A 82 8.46 4.29 -39.55
N VAL A 83 9.69 3.93 -39.17
CA VAL A 83 10.80 3.77 -40.12
C VAL A 83 10.51 2.67 -41.13
N ARG A 84 10.05 1.49 -40.68
CA ARG A 84 9.69 0.38 -41.58
C ARG A 84 8.59 0.76 -42.55
N GLN A 85 7.55 1.46 -42.09
CA GLN A 85 6.46 1.97 -42.93
C GLN A 85 6.99 2.90 -44.02
N ASN A 86 7.85 3.87 -43.68
CA ASN A 86 8.45 4.77 -44.67
C ASN A 86 9.26 4.02 -45.74
N LEU A 87 10.04 3.02 -45.34
CA LEU A 87 10.82 2.21 -46.28
C LEU A 87 9.91 1.41 -47.22
N GLU A 88 8.87 0.80 -46.67
CA GLU A 88 7.89 0.03 -47.45
C GLU A 88 7.10 0.90 -48.43
N ASP A 89 6.67 2.10 -48.01
CA ASP A 89 5.97 3.03 -48.88
C ASP A 89 6.86 3.53 -50.03
N THR A 90 8.15 3.77 -49.74
CA THR A 90 9.12 4.14 -50.77
C THR A 90 9.30 3.01 -51.79
N LYS A 91 9.49 1.76 -51.33
CA LYS A 91 9.61 0.59 -52.21
C LYS A 91 8.37 0.38 -53.08
N LYS A 92 7.17 0.58 -52.51
CA LYS A 92 5.90 0.49 -53.26
C LYS A 92 5.80 1.53 -54.36
N LEU A 93 6.22 2.77 -54.10
CA LEU A 93 6.24 3.84 -55.10
C LEU A 93 7.25 3.56 -56.22
N GLU A 94 8.41 3.00 -55.89
CA GLU A 94 9.43 2.63 -56.88
C GLU A 94 8.99 1.44 -57.75
N ALA A 95 8.25 0.49 -57.19
CA ALA A 95 7.71 -0.66 -57.91
C ALA A 95 6.47 -0.33 -58.77
N ASP A 96 5.89 0.86 -58.62
CA ASP A 96 4.66 1.27 -59.29
C ASP A 96 4.90 1.60 -60.77
N LYS A 97 4.54 0.64 -61.64
CA LYS A 97 4.65 0.77 -63.10
C LYS A 97 3.70 1.83 -63.71
N SER A 98 2.75 2.37 -62.94
CA SER A 98 1.85 3.42 -63.42
C SER A 98 2.50 4.80 -63.48
N VAL A 99 3.65 4.98 -62.82
CA VAL A 99 4.40 6.25 -62.79
C VAL A 99 5.19 6.40 -64.09
N ARG A 100 4.86 7.41 -64.89
CA ARG A 100 5.42 7.56 -66.25
C ARG A 100 6.54 8.59 -66.37
N SER A 101 6.82 9.34 -65.30
CA SER A 101 7.81 10.43 -65.30
C SER A 101 8.48 10.60 -63.94
N LYS A 102 9.75 11.02 -63.95
CA LYS A 102 10.51 11.42 -62.76
C LYS A 102 9.79 12.51 -61.96
N ALA A 103 9.18 13.49 -62.64
CA ALA A 103 8.45 14.57 -61.97
C ALA A 103 7.19 14.06 -61.24
N GLU A 104 6.52 13.05 -61.82
CA GLU A 104 5.37 12.40 -61.18
C GLU A 104 5.80 11.58 -59.96
N LEU A 105 6.90 10.83 -60.08
CA LEU A 105 7.48 10.07 -58.97
C LEU A 105 7.83 10.99 -57.80
N GLU A 106 8.53 12.09 -58.05
CA GLU A 106 8.88 13.07 -57.02
C GLU A 106 7.65 13.70 -56.36
N ARG A 107 6.58 13.97 -57.13
CA ARG A 107 5.32 14.47 -56.58
C ARG A 107 4.69 13.44 -55.63
N ARG A 108 4.58 12.17 -56.04
CA ARG A 108 4.00 11.09 -55.23
C ARG A 108 4.83 10.82 -53.97
N VAL A 109 6.17 10.89 -54.06
CA VAL A 109 7.06 10.78 -52.90
C VAL A 109 6.83 11.91 -51.90
N ARG A 110 6.67 13.17 -52.35
CA ARG A 110 6.36 14.30 -51.45
C ARG A 110 5.01 14.13 -50.76
N GLU A 111 4.01 13.70 -51.51
CA GLU A 111 2.66 13.45 -50.98
C GLU A 111 2.66 12.32 -49.94
N SER A 112 3.30 11.19 -50.26
CA SER A 112 3.46 10.06 -49.32
C SER A 112 4.18 10.48 -48.04
N LYS A 113 5.28 11.24 -48.13
CA LYS A 113 5.99 11.77 -46.95
C LYS A 113 5.11 12.69 -46.09
N SER A 114 4.32 13.56 -46.73
CA SER A 114 3.37 14.45 -46.02
C SER A 114 2.30 13.64 -45.29
N ASN A 115 1.72 12.65 -45.95
CA ASN A 115 0.70 11.77 -45.37
C ASN A 115 1.26 10.95 -44.20
N ASN A 116 2.46 10.36 -44.36
CA ASN A 116 3.13 9.62 -43.30
C ASN A 116 3.45 10.52 -42.10
N THR A 117 3.91 11.75 -42.33
CA THR A 117 4.17 12.71 -41.25
C THR A 117 2.92 12.99 -40.42
N LYS A 118 1.77 13.25 -41.08
CA LYS A 118 0.49 13.47 -40.37
C LYS A 118 0.09 12.24 -39.56
N LYS A 119 0.11 11.06 -40.17
CA LYS A 119 -0.21 9.79 -39.52
C LYS A 119 0.65 9.53 -38.29
N PHE A 120 1.97 9.72 -38.40
CA PHE A 120 2.90 9.47 -37.30
C PHE A 120 2.73 10.46 -36.14
N VAL A 121 2.37 11.71 -36.43
CA VAL A 121 2.02 12.69 -35.39
C VAL A 121 0.78 12.25 -34.62
N GLU A 122 -0.26 11.80 -35.32
CA GLU A 122 -1.50 11.31 -34.69
C GLU A 122 -1.26 10.03 -33.87
N GLU A 123 -0.45 9.10 -34.38
CA GLU A 123 -0.08 7.88 -33.63
C GLU A 123 0.66 8.22 -32.34
N ARG A 124 1.64 9.14 -32.38
CA ARG A 124 2.36 9.59 -31.19
C ARG A 124 1.44 10.30 -30.19
N LYS A 125 0.51 11.14 -30.67
CA LYS A 125 -0.50 11.78 -29.81
C LYS A 125 -1.36 10.72 -29.11
N ARG A 126 -1.88 9.75 -29.88
CA ARG A 126 -2.69 8.64 -29.33
C ARG A 126 -1.91 7.83 -28.31
N GLN A 127 -0.64 7.51 -28.58
CA GLN A 127 0.21 6.79 -27.63
C GLN A 127 0.44 7.62 -26.36
N GLY A 128 0.72 8.92 -26.47
CA GLY A 128 0.89 9.81 -25.33
C GLY A 128 -0.35 9.87 -24.44
N TYR A 129 -1.55 10.02 -25.02
CA TYR A 129 -2.80 10.00 -24.26
C TYR A 129 -3.04 8.66 -23.55
N LYS A 130 -2.71 7.55 -24.21
CA LYS A 130 -2.80 6.22 -23.61
C LYS A 130 -1.87 6.10 -22.40
N GLN A 131 -0.60 6.49 -22.55
CA GLN A 131 0.42 6.43 -21.50
C GLN A 131 0.08 7.33 -20.31
N GLN A 132 -0.42 8.54 -20.59
CA GLN A 132 -0.90 9.46 -19.55
C GLN A 132 -2.06 8.84 -18.75
N ARG A 133 -3.07 8.29 -19.44
CA ARG A 133 -4.21 7.64 -18.77
C ARG A 133 -3.79 6.44 -17.93
N GLU A 134 -2.83 5.63 -18.40
CA GLU A 134 -2.29 4.52 -17.62
C GLU A 134 -1.61 5.00 -16.33
N LEU A 135 -0.82 6.07 -16.39
CA LEU A 135 -0.17 6.67 -15.22
C LEU A 135 -1.19 7.26 -14.23
N GLU A 136 -2.21 7.94 -14.73
CA GLU A 136 -3.29 8.49 -13.90
C GLU A 136 -4.05 7.39 -13.15
N LEU A 137 -4.40 6.30 -13.84
CA LEU A 137 -5.06 5.15 -13.20
C LEU A 137 -4.17 4.46 -12.17
N LEU A 138 -2.89 4.29 -12.47
CA LEU A 138 -1.93 3.70 -11.52
C LEU A 138 -1.79 4.57 -10.27
N THR A 139 -1.60 5.88 -10.45
CA THR A 139 -1.48 6.85 -9.35
C THR A 139 -2.72 6.86 -8.48
N LYS A 140 -3.91 6.90 -9.09
CA LYS A 140 -5.18 6.81 -8.35
C LYS A 140 -5.29 5.52 -7.55
N SER A 141 -4.83 4.39 -8.11
CA SER A 141 -4.80 3.13 -7.39
C SER A 141 -3.81 3.17 -6.21
N HIS A 142 -2.65 3.81 -6.37
CA HIS A 142 -1.66 3.95 -5.31
C HIS A 142 -2.20 4.79 -4.15
N ASP A 143 -2.88 5.89 -4.44
CA ASP A 143 -3.50 6.76 -3.44
C ASP A 143 -4.59 6.01 -2.67
N GLN A 144 -5.42 5.23 -3.37
CA GLN A 144 -6.44 4.40 -2.74
C GLN A 144 -5.83 3.34 -1.82
N GLN A 145 -4.74 2.69 -2.23
CA GLN A 145 -4.05 1.69 -1.39
C GLN A 145 -3.49 2.33 -0.12
N LYS A 146 -2.88 3.53 -0.21
CA LYS A 146 -2.38 4.26 0.95
C LYS A 146 -3.50 4.64 1.92
N LEU A 147 -4.62 5.13 1.38
CA LEU A 147 -5.79 5.47 2.18
C LEU A 147 -6.36 4.24 2.89
N THR A 148 -6.54 3.14 2.17
CA THR A 148 -7.03 1.88 2.75
C THR A 148 -6.10 1.39 3.86
N LEU A 149 -4.78 1.37 3.63
CA LEU A 149 -3.80 0.97 4.63
C LEU A 149 -3.85 1.90 5.87
N GLY A 150 -3.95 3.21 5.68
CA GLY A 150 -4.11 4.17 6.77
C GLY A 150 -5.34 3.86 7.62
N ASN A 151 -6.49 3.67 6.97
CA ASN A 151 -7.75 3.34 7.67
C ASN A 151 -7.67 2.00 8.43
N GLU A 152 -6.97 1.00 7.89
CA GLU A 152 -6.79 -0.28 8.60
C GLU A 152 -5.86 -0.14 9.80
N ILE A 153 -4.79 0.65 9.68
CA ILE A 153 -3.90 0.96 10.81
C ILE A 153 -4.66 1.68 11.92
N ASP A 154 -5.47 2.68 11.58
CA ASP A 154 -6.27 3.42 12.56
C ASP A 154 -7.26 2.49 13.30
N LYS A 155 -7.95 1.61 12.57
CA LYS A 155 -8.83 0.60 13.17
C LYS A 155 -8.08 -0.37 14.10
N MET A 156 -6.88 -0.80 13.72
CA MET A 156 -6.05 -1.67 14.55
C MET A 156 -5.62 -0.97 15.84
N LEU A 157 -5.29 0.32 15.78
CA LEU A 157 -4.95 1.13 16.94
C LEU A 157 -6.16 1.35 17.86
N GLU A 158 -7.32 1.71 17.30
CA GLU A 158 -8.57 1.86 18.07
C GLU A 158 -8.96 0.56 18.79
N HIS A 159 -8.92 -0.57 18.09
CA HIS A 159 -9.21 -1.87 18.70
C HIS A 159 -8.23 -2.20 19.83
N SER A 160 -6.94 -1.85 19.68
CA SER A 160 -5.95 -2.05 20.74
C SER A 160 -6.17 -1.16 21.96
N LEU A 161 -6.73 0.05 21.78
CA LEU A 161 -7.09 0.95 22.88
C LEU A 161 -8.36 0.45 23.60
N ASN A 162 -9.37 0.03 22.85
CA ASN A 162 -10.61 -0.49 23.44
C ASN A 162 -10.36 -1.78 24.25
N TYR A 163 -9.49 -2.68 23.77
CA TYR A 163 -9.08 -3.87 24.53
C TYR A 163 -8.31 -3.54 25.82
N GLN A 164 -7.66 -2.37 25.88
CA GLN A 164 -6.95 -1.92 27.07
C GLN A 164 -7.94 -1.49 28.16
N ASP A 165 -8.98 -0.75 27.79
CA ASP A 165 -9.99 -0.23 28.73
C ASP A 165 -10.93 -1.33 29.26
N GLU A 166 -11.17 -2.39 28.47
CA GLU A 166 -12.01 -3.53 28.86
C GLU A 166 -11.27 -4.62 29.65
N SER A 167 -9.96 -4.47 29.89
CA SER A 167 -9.18 -5.45 30.66
C SER A 167 -9.72 -5.56 32.10
N PRO A 168 -10.05 -6.77 32.60
CA PRO A 168 -10.51 -6.98 33.99
C PRO A 168 -9.54 -6.42 35.04
N LEU A 169 -8.25 -6.31 34.70
CA LEU A 169 -7.19 -5.75 35.56
C LEU A 169 -7.23 -4.22 35.64
N ALA A 170 -7.79 -3.52 34.66
CA ALA A 170 -8.10 -2.09 34.77
C ALA A 170 -9.28 -1.84 35.74
N ARG A 171 -10.07 -2.87 36.05
CA ARG A 171 -11.20 -2.82 36.99
C ARG A 171 -10.84 -3.22 38.42
N PHE A 172 -9.62 -3.70 38.69
CA PHE A 172 -9.15 -3.93 40.05
C PHE A 172 -8.61 -2.62 40.62
N PRO A 173 -9.28 -1.99 41.61
CA PRO A 173 -8.74 -0.82 42.26
C PRO A 173 -7.49 -1.26 43.03
N SER A 174 -6.41 -0.50 42.91
CA SER A 174 -5.23 -0.60 43.78
C SER A 174 -5.53 -0.32 45.28
N SER A 175 -6.81 -0.26 45.67
CA SER A 175 -7.31 0.23 46.95
C SER A 175 -8.47 -0.61 47.53
N SER A 176 -8.75 -1.81 47.00
CA SER A 176 -9.84 -2.64 47.53
C SER A 176 -9.34 -3.93 48.15
N VAL A 177 -8.64 -3.83 49.30
CA VAL A 177 -8.79 -4.65 50.53
C VAL A 177 -8.20 -3.86 51.70
#